data_AF-G9WK08-F1
#
_entry.id   AF-G9WK08-F1
#
_cell.length_a   1.000
_cell.length_b   1.000
_cell.length_c   1.000
_cell.angle_alpha   90.00
_cell.angle_beta   90.00
_cell.angle_gamma   90.00
#
_symmetry.space_group_name_H-M   'P 1'
#
loop_
_entity.id
_entity.type
_entity.pdbx_description
1 polymer ?
#
loop_
_entity_poly.entity_id
_entity_poly.type
_entity_poly.pdbx_seq_one_letter_code
_entity_poly.pdbx_strand_id
1 'polypeptide(L)'
;MEKLRAEIREIMQEMLLKKNLSSEEEFQHWWIDEGNEKRYFALQGRLEEMEERKRREKLLSYYYMNTMEEPEKTSEEEEKDDL
;
A
#
# COMPACT_ATOMS: atom_id res chain seq x y z
N MET A 1 -7.23 -3.47 -6.51
CA MET A 1 -7.08 -3.75 -5.07
C MET A 1 -8.28 -4.49 -4.50
N GLU A 2 -9.51 -4.20 -4.93
CA GLU A 2 -10.73 -4.87 -4.40
C GLU A 2 -10.72 -6.39 -4.54
N LYS A 3 -10.39 -6.93 -5.73
CA LYS A 3 -10.26 -8.39 -5.92
C LYS A 3 -9.27 -9.03 -4.95
N LEU A 4 -8.08 -8.44 -4.81
CA LEU A 4 -7.06 -8.93 -3.86
C LEU A 4 -7.56 -8.87 -2.41
N ARG A 5 -8.26 -7.80 -2.02
CA ARG A 5 -8.87 -7.67 -0.70
C ARG A 5 -10.00 -8.68 -0.48
N ALA A 6 -10.74 -9.05 -1.53
CA ALA A 6 -11.74 -10.11 -1.46
C ALA A 6 -11.08 -11.47 -1.26
N GLU A 7 -10.07 -11.83 -2.06
CA GLU A 7 -9.32 -13.08 -1.93
C GLU A 7 -8.68 -13.25 -0.53
N ILE A 8 -8.07 -12.16 -0.01
CA ILE A 8 -7.53 -12.13 1.36
C ILE A 8 -8.63 -12.37 2.40
N ARG A 9 -9.81 -11.78 2.20
CA ARG A 9 -10.93 -11.91 3.13
C ARG A 9 -11.49 -13.33 3.11
N GLU A 10 -11.62 -13.92 1.93
CA GLU A 10 -12.09 -15.30 1.74
C GLU A 10 -11.19 -16.29 2.48
N ILE A 11 -9.88 -16.25 2.25
CA ILE A 11 -8.95 -17.17 2.91
C ILE A 11 -8.88 -16.95 4.43
N MET A 12 -9.01 -15.70 4.89
CA MET A 12 -9.08 -15.39 6.32
C MET A 12 -10.37 -15.94 6.95
N GLN A 13 -11.51 -15.78 6.27
CA GLN A 13 -12.79 -16.33 6.73
C GLN A 13 -12.75 -17.85 6.78
N GLU A 14 -12.20 -18.50 5.76
CA GLU A 14 -12.03 -19.96 5.74
C GLU A 14 -11.09 -20.44 6.85
N MET A 15 -9.97 -19.73 7.09
CA MET A 15 -9.06 -20.02 8.20
C MET A 15 -9.78 -19.95 9.55
N LEU A 16 -10.56 -18.90 9.79
CA LEU A 16 -11.34 -18.76 11.03
C LEU A 16 -12.39 -19.87 11.16
N LEU A 17 -13.05 -20.27 10.08
CA LEU A 17 -14.02 -21.36 10.10
C LEU A 17 -13.35 -22.70 10.44
N LYS A 18 -12.27 -23.05 9.74
CA LYS A 18 -11.50 -24.27 9.97
C LYS A 18 -10.96 -24.32 11.40
N LYS A 19 -10.38 -23.23 11.89
CA LYS A 19 -9.85 -23.16 13.26
C LYS A 19 -10.90 -23.39 14.34
N ASN A 20 -12.16 -23.03 14.10
CA ASN A 20 -13.25 -23.19 15.07
C ASN A 20 -14.02 -24.51 14.93
N LEU A 21 -14.03 -25.12 13.75
CA LEU A 21 -14.92 -26.25 13.43
C LEU A 21 -14.18 -27.55 13.13
N SER A 22 -12.90 -27.50 12.80
CA SER A 22 -12.07 -28.68 12.53
C SER A 22 -11.25 -29.06 13.75
N SER A 23 -10.74 -30.30 13.75
CA SER A 23 -9.69 -30.69 14.71
C SER A 23 -8.40 -29.91 14.44
N GLU A 24 -7.49 -29.86 15.44
CA GLU A 24 -6.19 -29.22 15.27
C GLU A 24 -5.38 -29.86 14.14
N GLU A 25 -5.42 -31.18 13.99
CA GLU A 25 -4.69 -31.90 12.94
C GLU A 25 -5.23 -31.55 11.54
N GLU A 26 -6.56 -31.53 11.38
CA GLU A 26 -7.21 -31.11 10.14
C GLU A 26 -6.91 -29.64 9.79
N PHE A 27 -6.88 -28.77 10.82
CA PHE A 27 -6.51 -27.38 10.63
C PHE A 27 -5.06 -27.22 10.22
N GLN A 28 -4.12 -27.91 10.88
CA GLN A 28 -2.70 -27.86 10.55
C GLN A 28 -2.44 -28.37 9.13
N HIS A 29 -3.05 -29.49 8.75
CA HIS A 29 -2.93 -30.01 7.39
C HIS A 29 -3.41 -28.99 6.35
N TRP A 30 -4.61 -28.43 6.53
CA TRP A 30 -5.15 -27.43 5.61
C TRP A 30 -4.33 -26.13 5.62
N TRP A 31 -3.88 -25.65 6.77
CA TRP A 31 -3.20 -24.36 6.87
C TRP A 31 -1.74 -24.42 6.42
N ILE A 32 -1.00 -25.40 6.94
CA ILE A 32 0.44 -25.53 6.76
C ILE A 32 0.78 -26.47 5.60
N ASP A 33 0.28 -27.70 5.63
CA ASP A 33 0.72 -28.74 4.69
C ASP A 33 0.21 -28.47 3.26
N GLU A 34 -1.03 -28.03 3.12
CA GLU A 34 -1.59 -27.58 1.85
C GLU A 34 -1.11 -26.17 1.44
N GLY A 35 -0.42 -25.45 2.34
CA GLY A 35 0.23 -24.18 2.04
C GLY A 35 -0.70 -22.95 2.00
N ASN A 36 -1.89 -23.04 2.59
CA ASN A 36 -2.83 -21.91 2.65
C ASN A 36 -2.26 -20.72 3.47
N GLU A 37 -1.40 -20.98 4.45
CA GLU A 37 -0.65 -19.94 5.18
C GLU A 37 0.21 -19.11 4.23
N LYS A 38 1.03 -19.78 3.41
CA LYS A 38 1.92 -19.12 2.44
C LYS A 38 1.10 -18.32 1.43
N ARG A 39 -0.03 -18.87 0.99
CA ARG A 39 -0.96 -18.18 0.09
C ARG A 39 -1.50 -16.91 0.72
N TYR A 40 -1.93 -16.95 1.99
CA TYR A 40 -2.42 -15.77 2.71
C TYR A 40 -1.36 -14.66 2.81
N PHE A 41 -0.14 -14.99 3.28
CA PHE A 41 0.93 -14.00 3.42
C PHE A 41 1.40 -13.43 2.08
N ALA A 42 1.45 -14.25 1.03
CA ALA A 42 1.76 -13.77 -0.31
C ALA A 42 0.71 -12.76 -0.82
N LEU A 43 -0.57 -12.99 -0.55
CA LEU A 43 -1.64 -12.05 -0.92
C LEU A 43 -1.54 -10.75 -0.09
N GLN A 44 -1.30 -10.86 1.22
CA GLN A 44 -1.07 -9.70 2.09
C GLN A 44 0.12 -8.84 1.61
N GLY A 45 1.28 -9.45 1.36
CA GLY A 45 2.45 -8.72 0.88
C GLY A 45 2.22 -7.99 -0.44
N ARG A 46 1.48 -8.60 -1.37
CA ARG A 46 1.08 -7.93 -2.63
C ARG A 46 0.17 -6.73 -2.39
N LEU A 47 -0.70 -6.78 -1.38
CA LEU A 47 -1.57 -5.66 -1.04
C LEU A 47 -0.75 -4.50 -0.46
N GLU A 48 0.13 -4.80 0.49
CA GLU A 48 1.04 -3.83 1.12
C GLU A 48 1.92 -3.13 0.08
N GLU A 49 2.48 -3.89 -0.86
CA GLU A 49 3.33 -3.34 -1.91
C GLU A 49 2.57 -2.35 -2.82
N MET A 50 1.33 -2.66 -3.17
CA MET A 50 0.48 -1.76 -3.96
C MET A 50 0.10 -0.50 -3.16
N GLU A 51 -0.17 -0.62 -1.87
CA GLU A 51 -0.47 0.51 -0.99
C GLU A 51 0.74 1.43 -0.82
N GLU A 52 1.93 0.84 -0.67
CA GLU A 52 3.19 1.57 -0.61
C GLU A 52 3.51 2.31 -1.91
N ARG A 53 3.27 1.68 -3.06
CA ARG A 53 3.41 2.38 -4.36
C ARG A 53 2.49 3.60 -4.45
N LYS A 54 1.21 3.45 -4.11
CA LYS A 54 0.26 4.57 -4.10
C LYS A 54 0.66 5.69 -3.13
N ARG A 55 1.19 5.33 -1.96
CA ARG A 55 1.70 6.29 -0.98
C ARG A 55 2.87 7.10 -1.54
N ARG A 56 3.83 6.43 -2.19
CA ARG A 56 4.98 7.06 -2.85
C ARG A 56 4.56 7.98 -3.99
N GLU A 57 3.64 7.55 -4.84
CA GLU A 57 3.09 8.38 -5.92
C GLU A 57 2.41 9.64 -5.40
N LYS A 58 1.58 9.51 -4.35
CA LYS A 58 0.93 10.65 -3.71
C LYS A 58 1.94 11.63 -3.12
N LEU A 59 2.99 11.11 -2.48
CA LEU A 59 4.05 11.93 -1.91
C LEU A 59 4.82 12.68 -3.00
N LEU A 60 5.18 12.01 -4.11
CA LEU A 60 5.83 12.63 -5.26
C LEU A 60 4.96 13.74 -5.86
N SER A 61 3.66 13.47 -6.05
CA SER A 61 2.72 14.47 -6.56
C SER A 61 2.63 15.69 -5.65
N TYR A 62 2.60 15.49 -4.33
CA TYR A 62 2.61 16.57 -3.35
C TYR A 62 3.88 17.42 -3.44
N TYR A 63 5.05 16.77 -3.49
CA TYR A 63 6.32 17.49 -3.67
C TYR A 63 6.35 18.30 -4.96
N TYR A 64 5.96 17.70 -6.08
CA TYR A 64 5.97 18.38 -7.38
C TYR A 64 5.07 19.62 -7.42
N MET A 65 3.85 19.53 -6.86
CA MET A 65 2.93 20.67 -6.75
C MET A 65 3.51 21.80 -5.90
N ASN A 66 4.10 21.46 -4.74
CA ASN A 66 4.68 22.47 -3.85
C ASN A 66 5.96 23.12 -4.41
N THR A 67 6.74 22.41 -5.24
CA THR A 67 7.95 22.97 -5.86
C THR A 67 7.67 23.85 -7.08
N MET A 68 6.47 23.78 -7.66
CA MET A 68 6.05 24.67 -8.76
C MET A 68 5.20 25.85 -8.29
N GLU A 69 4.79 25.88 -7.02
CA GLU A 69 4.08 27.00 -6.40
C GLU A 69 5.00 28.08 -5.82
N GLU A 70 6.32 28.00 -6.00
CA GLU A 70 7.22 29.14 -5.77
C GLU A 70 7.25 30.03 -7.03
N PRO A 71 6.57 31.20 -7.05
CA PRO A 71 6.72 32.13 -8.16
C PRO A 71 8.12 32.73 -8.13
N GLU A 72 8.75 32.77 -9.31
CA GLU A 72 9.92 33.58 -9.59
C GLU A 72 9.74 34.99 -9.01
N LYS A 73 10.41 35.29 -7.90
CA LYS A 73 10.70 36.68 -7.53
C LYS A 73 11.99 37.07 -8.22
N THR A 74 11.93 37.28 -9.53
CA THR A 74 12.97 38.01 -10.25
C THR A 74 12.50 39.41 -10.58
N SER A 75 13.29 40.36 -10.05
CA SER A 75 13.55 41.73 -10.52
C SER A 75 12.41 42.74 -10.55
N GLU A 76 12.47 43.73 -9.65
CA GLU A 76 12.23 45.14 -9.97
C GLU A 76 13.24 46.04 -9.23
N GLU A 77 14.18 46.57 -10.02
CA GLU A 77 14.82 47.90 -9.99
C GLU A 77 15.58 48.38 -8.73
N GLU A 78 16.92 48.20 -8.73
CA GLU A 78 17.84 49.14 -8.06
C GLU A 78 18.17 50.30 -9.03
N GLU A 79 17.52 51.43 -8.72
CA GLU A 79 18.02 52.81 -8.73
C GLU A 79 18.98 53.25 -9.88
N LYS A 80 18.43 54.05 -10.81
CA LYS A 80 19.23 54.98 -11.59
C LYS A 80 19.67 56.14 -10.70
N ASP A 81 20.94 56.15 -10.32
CA ASP A 81 21.65 57.36 -9.88
C ASP A 81 21.94 58.23 -11.11
N ASP A 82 21.13 59.28 -11.31
CA ASP A 82 21.44 60.37 -12.25
C ASP A 82 22.26 61.45 -11.50
N LEU A 83 23.49 61.64 -11.99
CA LEU A 83 24.49 62.71 -11.84
C LEU A 83 24.12 64.01 -11.10
#